data_AF-A0A540MN89-F1
#
_entry.id   AF-A0A540MN89-F1
#
_cell.length_a   1.000
_cell.length_b   1.000
_cell.length_c   1.000
_cell.angle_alpha   90.00
_cell.angle_beta   90.00
_cell.angle_gamma   90.00
#
_symmetry.space_group_name_H-M   'P 1'
#
loop_
_entity.id
_entity.type
_entity.pdbx_description
1 polymer ?
#
loop_
_entity_poly.entity_id
_entity_poly.type
_entity_poly.pdbx_seq_one_letter_code
_entity_poly.pdbx_strand_id
1 'polypeptide(L)'
;MESGGKGREEEPDGMSVRSPCNASPSSASSLPKNQSEIELELILLEALEFYPLTKLQGIHRHFVLYGLMDFLQRRFDRYFSSDEVLQLLDRFYNLEMLKPDDDEMEILNHEEDFCLPPSFFVKEEP
;
A
#
# COMPACT_ATOMS: atom_id res chain seq x y z
N MET A 1 6.29 -50.54 60.52
CA MET A 1 5.72 -51.69 59.80
C MET A 1 4.25 -51.71 60.18
N GLU A 2 3.25 -51.59 59.33
CA GLU A 2 3.08 -51.80 57.89
C GLU A 2 1.72 -51.16 57.55
N SER A 3 1.62 -50.24 56.56
CA SER A 3 1.13 -50.52 55.19
C SER A 3 -0.09 -51.43 55.14
N GLY A 4 -1.17 -51.18 54.41
CA GLY A 4 -1.48 -50.22 53.37
C GLY A 4 -2.83 -50.64 52.79
N GLY A 5 -3.74 -49.68 52.63
CA GLY A 5 -5.06 -49.90 52.02
C GLY A 5 -4.95 -50.08 50.51
N LYS A 6 -5.63 -51.10 50.00
CA LYS A 6 -5.60 -51.57 48.62
C LYS A 6 -6.87 -51.11 47.89
N GLY A 7 -6.71 -50.57 46.68
CA GLY A 7 -7.64 -50.84 45.57
C GLY A 7 -8.44 -49.67 44.98
N ARG A 8 -7.94 -49.17 43.84
CA ARG A 8 -8.59 -48.97 42.53
C ARG A 8 -9.88 -48.14 42.45
N GLU A 9 -9.80 -46.96 41.84
CA GLU A 9 -10.14 -46.64 40.43
C GLU A 9 -11.64 -46.47 40.22
N GLU A 10 -12.08 -45.22 39.98
CA GLU A 10 -13.13 -44.81 39.02
C GLU A 10 -13.33 -43.27 39.14
N GLU A 11 -12.85 -42.54 38.14
CA GLU A 11 -13.44 -41.24 37.70
C GLU A 11 -14.79 -41.56 37.04
N PRO A 12 -15.79 -40.65 36.91
CA PRO A 12 -15.60 -39.22 36.67
C PRO A 12 -16.68 -38.27 37.25
N ASP A 13 -16.46 -37.00 36.96
CA ASP A 13 -17.46 -35.97 36.67
C ASP A 13 -17.91 -35.03 37.80
N GLY A 14 -17.90 -33.75 37.44
CA GLY A 14 -18.71 -32.72 38.10
C GLY A 14 -18.09 -32.04 39.32
N MET A 15 -17.20 -31.06 39.11
CA MET A 15 -17.52 -29.68 39.55
C MET A 15 -16.54 -28.67 38.93
N SER A 16 -17.09 -27.78 38.10
CA SER A 16 -16.46 -26.57 37.59
C SER A 16 -15.98 -25.68 38.73
N VAL A 17 -14.68 -25.37 38.79
CA VAL A 17 -14.15 -24.38 39.74
C VAL A 17 -13.10 -23.49 39.06
N ARG A 18 -13.46 -22.19 38.98
CA ARG A 18 -12.63 -20.99 38.75
C ARG A 18 -12.40 -20.57 37.30
N SER A 19 -13.36 -19.82 36.76
CA SER A 19 -13.09 -18.82 35.72
C SER A 19 -12.17 -17.72 36.26
N PRO A 20 -10.98 -17.49 35.71
CA PRO A 20 -10.23 -16.26 35.97
C PRO A 20 -10.79 -15.16 35.06
N CYS A 21 -11.99 -14.68 35.37
CA CYS A 21 -12.51 -13.44 34.81
C CYS A 21 -11.91 -12.27 35.58
N ASN A 22 -10.62 -12.00 35.40
CA ASN A 22 -9.96 -10.76 35.80
C ASN A 22 -8.95 -10.38 34.71
N ALA A 23 -9.46 -10.07 33.52
CA ALA A 23 -8.73 -9.25 32.56
C ALA A 23 -9.02 -7.79 32.91
N SER A 24 -7.97 -7.07 33.33
CA SER A 24 -8.00 -5.67 33.72
C SER A 24 -8.73 -4.79 32.68
N PRO A 25 -9.51 -3.78 33.11
CA PRO A 25 -10.00 -2.77 32.21
C PRO A 25 -8.83 -1.89 31.77
N SER A 26 -8.74 -1.62 30.47
CA SER A 26 -8.05 -0.50 29.85
C SER A 26 -6.60 -0.21 30.29
N SER A 27 -5.66 -0.56 29.41
CA SER A 27 -4.45 0.24 29.18
C SER A 27 -4.32 0.44 27.66
N ALA A 28 -5.11 1.36 27.13
CA ALA A 28 -4.99 1.88 25.78
C ALA A 28 -3.83 2.89 25.74
N SER A 29 -2.60 2.43 25.54
CA SER A 29 -1.50 3.31 25.11
C SER A 29 -0.33 2.55 24.48
N SER A 30 -0.61 1.83 23.41
CA SER A 30 0.36 1.60 22.32
C SER A 30 -0.38 0.88 21.21
N LEU A 31 -0.99 1.65 20.30
CA LEU A 31 -1.26 1.10 18.97
C LEU A 31 0.09 0.54 18.47
N PRO A 32 0.20 -0.76 18.14
CA PRO A 32 1.46 -1.30 17.66
C PRO A 32 1.77 -0.58 16.35
N LYS A 33 2.98 -0.02 16.21
CA LYS A 33 3.44 0.67 14.98
C LYS A 33 3.11 -0.10 13.70
N ASN A 34 3.03 -1.42 13.79
CA ASN A 34 2.60 -2.32 12.72
C ASN A 34 1.16 -2.06 12.22
N GLN A 35 0.20 -1.71 13.09
CA GLN A 35 -1.19 -1.46 12.66
C GLN A 35 -1.29 -0.23 11.77
N SER A 36 -0.65 0.89 12.13
CA SER A 36 -0.63 2.10 11.29
C SER A 36 0.13 1.90 9.98
N GLU A 37 1.12 1.01 9.97
CA GLU A 37 1.87 0.68 8.77
C GLU A 37 1.06 -0.19 7.82
N ILE A 38 0.40 -1.24 8.33
CA ILE A 38 -0.51 -2.10 7.54
C ILE A 38 -1.68 -1.28 6.97
N GLU A 39 -2.22 -0.33 7.74
CA GLU A 39 -3.27 0.55 7.26
C GLU A 39 -2.78 1.45 6.11
N LEU A 40 -1.57 1.99 6.22
CA LEU A 40 -0.93 2.76 5.14
C LEU A 40 -0.77 1.91 3.87
N GLU A 41 -0.35 0.66 4.00
CA GLU A 41 -0.20 -0.27 2.89
C GLU A 41 -1.52 -0.59 2.20
N LEU A 42 -2.55 -0.91 2.98
CA LEU A 42 -3.89 -1.20 2.47
C LEU A 42 -4.46 -0.01 1.71
N ILE A 43 -4.33 1.20 2.27
CA ILE A 43 -4.80 2.43 1.64
C ILE A 43 -3.99 2.75 0.37
N LEU A 44 -2.68 2.49 0.35
CA LEU A 44 -1.89 2.62 -0.87
C LEU A 44 -2.38 1.64 -1.96
N LEU A 45 -2.65 0.39 -1.60
CA LEU A 45 -3.15 -0.62 -2.54
C LEU A 45 -4.54 -0.23 -3.09
N GLU A 46 -5.41 0.38 -2.28
CA GLU A 46 -6.68 0.96 -2.74
C GLU A 46 -6.45 2.10 -3.75
N ALA A 47 -5.47 2.97 -3.49
CA ALA A 47 -5.15 4.09 -4.37
C ALA A 47 -4.71 3.64 -5.78
N LEU A 48 -4.15 2.44 -5.92
CA LEU A 48 -3.73 1.89 -7.21
C LEU A 48 -4.89 1.57 -8.15
N GLU A 49 -6.14 1.52 -7.68
CA GLU A 49 -7.33 1.45 -8.55
C GLU A 49 -7.50 2.73 -9.39
N PHE A 50 -7.14 3.88 -8.82
CA PHE A 50 -7.22 5.18 -9.47
C PHE A 50 -5.93 5.56 -10.19
N TYR A 51 -4.79 5.12 -9.64
CA TYR A 51 -3.45 5.46 -10.12
C TYR A 51 -2.71 4.18 -10.50
N PRO A 52 -2.89 3.67 -11.74
CA PRO A 52 -2.38 2.38 -12.13
C PRO A 52 -0.86 2.27 -11.99
N LEU A 53 -0.40 1.16 -11.41
CA LEU A 53 1.03 0.89 -11.22
C LEU A 53 1.80 0.79 -12.54
N THR A 54 1.14 0.36 -13.63
CA THR A 54 1.76 0.27 -14.97
C THR A 54 2.21 1.63 -15.50
N LYS A 55 1.48 2.70 -15.14
CA LYS A 55 1.79 4.08 -15.52
C LYS A 55 2.89 4.73 -14.69
N LEU A 56 3.50 3.95 -13.79
CA LEU A 56 4.64 4.39 -12.99
C LEU A 56 5.95 4.29 -13.78
N GLN A 57 5.95 3.55 -14.89
CA GLN A 57 6.95 3.65 -15.94
C GLN A 57 6.53 4.72 -16.96
N GLY A 58 7.51 5.31 -17.65
CA GLY A 58 7.23 6.24 -18.75
C GLY A 58 6.76 7.64 -18.36
N ILE A 59 6.03 8.28 -19.27
CA ILE A 59 5.69 9.71 -19.21
C ILE A 59 4.67 10.04 -18.12
N HIS A 60 3.88 9.05 -17.70
CA HIS A 60 2.82 9.23 -16.72
C HIS A 60 3.30 9.16 -15.26
N ARG A 61 4.55 8.75 -15.04
CA ARG A 61 5.14 8.54 -13.72
C ARG A 61 4.92 9.72 -12.77
N HIS A 62 5.10 10.95 -13.26
CA HIS A 62 4.96 12.14 -12.41
C HIS A 62 3.51 12.33 -11.91
N PHE A 63 2.52 12.13 -12.80
CA PHE A 63 1.11 12.27 -12.45
C PHE A 63 0.65 11.19 -11.47
N VAL A 64 1.09 9.94 -11.68
CA VAL A 64 0.81 8.82 -10.78
C VAL A 64 1.40 9.08 -9.39
N LEU A 65 2.68 9.44 -9.31
CA LEU A 65 3.32 9.72 -8.02
C LEU A 65 2.67 10.90 -7.30
N TYR A 66 2.36 11.98 -8.02
CA TYR A 66 1.67 13.13 -7.43
C TYR A 66 0.29 12.75 -6.89
N GLY A 67 -0.49 12.00 -7.67
CA GLY A 67 -1.80 11.52 -7.27
C GLY A 67 -1.77 10.61 -6.04
N LEU A 68 -0.79 9.70 -5.96
CA LEU A 68 -0.57 8.85 -4.79
C LEU A 68 -0.17 9.65 -3.56
N MET A 69 0.77 10.59 -3.68
CA MET A 69 1.18 11.46 -2.57
C MET A 69 0.00 12.29 -2.04
N ASP A 70 -0.79 12.89 -2.93
CA ASP A 70 -1.97 13.70 -2.58
C ASP A 70 -3.10 12.85 -1.97
N PHE A 71 -3.34 11.63 -2.48
CA PHE A 71 -4.32 10.70 -1.92
C PHE A 71 -3.93 10.29 -0.50
N LEU A 72 -2.68 9.88 -0.29
CA LEU A 72 -2.18 9.50 1.03
C LEU A 72 -2.16 10.69 1.99
N GLN A 73 -1.79 11.88 1.52
CA GLN A 73 -1.81 13.09 2.34
C GLN A 73 -3.21 13.39 2.88
N ARG A 74 -4.25 13.29 2.05
CA ARG A 74 -5.64 13.51 2.48
C ARG A 74 -6.13 12.47 3.49
N ARG A 75 -5.61 11.24 3.43
CA ARG A 75 -6.00 10.16 4.34
C ARG A 75 -5.27 10.20 5.68
N PHE A 76 -3.99 10.58 5.68
CA PHE A 76 -3.13 10.51 6.87
C PHE A 76 -2.76 11.88 7.46
N ASP A 77 -3.22 12.98 6.87
CA ASP A 77 -2.88 14.36 7.28
C ASP A 77 -1.36 14.59 7.39
N ARG A 78 -0.62 13.98 6.46
CA ARG A 78 0.85 13.93 6.43
C ARG A 78 1.34 14.11 5.00
N TYR A 79 2.37 14.92 4.81
CA TYR A 79 3.06 14.98 3.52
C TYR A 79 3.86 13.69 3.29
N PHE A 80 3.82 13.21 2.06
CA PHE A 80 4.66 12.12 1.59
C PHE A 80 5.57 12.63 0.48
N SER A 81 6.82 12.22 0.52
CA SER A 81 7.76 12.42 -0.58
C SER A 81 7.60 11.33 -1.65
N SER A 82 8.08 11.60 -2.86
CA SER A 82 8.07 10.61 -3.93
C SER A 82 8.86 9.36 -3.56
N ASP A 83 9.99 9.54 -2.87
CA ASP A 83 10.86 8.42 -2.48
C ASP A 83 10.21 7.54 -1.42
N GLU A 84 9.49 8.11 -0.45
CA GLU A 84 8.72 7.34 0.52
C GLU A 84 7.62 6.50 -0.13
N VAL A 85 6.89 7.07 -1.08
CA VAL A 85 5.84 6.34 -1.82
C VAL A 85 6.45 5.23 -2.68
N LEU A 86 7.57 5.50 -3.34
CA LEU A 86 8.30 4.49 -4.13
C LEU A 86 8.81 3.34 -3.26
N GLN A 87 9.42 3.65 -2.11
CA GLN A 87 9.85 2.63 -1.14
C GLN A 87 8.67 1.82 -0.63
N LEU A 88 7.53 2.45 -0.39
CA LEU A 88 6.32 1.77 0.07
C LEU A 88 5.81 0.77 -0.97
N LEU A 89 5.80 1.17 -2.25
CA LEU A 89 5.42 0.32 -3.37
C LEU A 89 6.40 -0.84 -3.61
N ASP A 90 7.70 -0.60 -3.45
CA ASP A 90 8.77 -1.59 -3.64
C ASP A 90 8.66 -2.79 -2.68
N ARG A 91 7.94 -2.64 -1.56
CA ARG A 91 7.66 -3.73 -0.62
C ARG A 91 6.68 -4.77 -1.16
N PHE A 92 5.79 -4.37 -2.07
CA PHE A 92 4.76 -5.24 -2.65
C PHE A 92 5.09 -5.64 -4.08
N TYR A 93 5.72 -4.74 -4.83
CA TYR A 93 5.96 -4.88 -6.24
C TYR A 93 7.44 -4.73 -6.54
N ASN A 94 7.96 -5.63 -7.37
CA ASN A 94 9.27 -5.39 -7.97
C ASN A 94 9.12 -4.33 -9.07
N LEU A 95 9.45 -3.08 -8.74
CA LEU A 95 9.29 -1.94 -9.64
C LEU A 95 10.18 -2.03 -10.89
N GLU A 96 11.30 -2.77 -10.81
CA GLU A 96 12.20 -3.02 -11.95
C GLU A 96 11.58 -3.95 -13.01
N MET A 97 10.63 -4.80 -12.61
CA MET A 97 9.93 -5.70 -13.53
C MET A 97 8.70 -5.08 -14.19
N LEU A 98 8.34 -3.85 -13.83
CA LEU A 98 7.29 -3.11 -14.53
C LEU A 98 7.79 -2.78 -15.93
N LYS A 99 7.18 -3.43 -16.93
CA LYS A 99 7.44 -3.08 -18.32
C LYS A 99 6.70 -1.78 -18.64
N PRO A 100 7.33 -0.83 -19.36
CA PRO A 100 6.58 0.25 -19.98
C PRO A 100 5.54 -0.37 -20.93
N ASP A 101 4.39 0.27 -21.06
CA ASP A 101 3.40 -0.15 -22.06
C ASP A 101 4.02 0.05 -23.46
N ASP A 102 3.82 -0.90 -24.37
CA ASP A 102 4.35 -0.81 -25.74
C ASP A 102 3.83 0.48 -26.44
N ASP A 103 2.61 0.89 -26.10
CA ASP A 103 1.97 2.13 -26.58
C ASP A 103 2.71 3.40 -26.13
N GLU A 104 3.30 3.43 -24.92
CA GLU A 104 4.08 4.59 -24.45
C GLU A 104 5.41 4.72 -25.20
N MET A 105 6.01 3.59 -25.60
CA MET A 105 7.22 3.60 -26.41
C MET A 105 6.93 4.17 -27.79
N GLU A 106 5.77 3.87 -28.38
CA GLU A 106 5.37 4.45 -29.67
C GLU A 106 5.22 5.97 -29.60
N ILE A 107 4.60 6.49 -28.54
CA ILE A 107 4.46 7.95 -28.30
C ILE A 107 5.83 8.62 -28.19
N LEU A 108 6.78 8.02 -27.46
CA LEU A 108 8.13 8.57 -27.29
C LEU A 108 8.97 8.52 -28.57
N ASN A 109 8.71 7.55 -29.45
CA ASN A 109 9.43 7.40 -30.71
C ASN A 109 8.77 8.16 -31.87
N HIS A 110 7.61 8.82 -31.65
CA HIS A 110 6.99 9.62 -32.68
C HIS A 110 7.82 10.89 -32.92
N GLU A 111 8.67 10.87 -33.95
CA GLU A 111 9.18 12.09 -34.57
C GLU A 111 8.00 12.77 -35.28
N GLU A 112 7.42 13.78 -34.66
CA GLU A 112 6.58 14.74 -35.37
C GLU A 112 7.52 15.74 -36.07
N ASP A 113 7.43 15.83 -37.41
CA ASP A 113 8.04 16.93 -38.15
C ASP A 113 7.39 18.24 -37.69
N PHE A 114 8.05 18.94 -36.77
CA PHE A 114 7.54 20.19 -36.19
C PHE A 114 7.58 21.30 -37.24
N CYS A 115 6.55 21.35 -38.09
CA CYS A 115 6.35 22.38 -39.09
C CYS A 115 5.46 23.48 -38.51
N LEU A 116 5.86 24.74 -38.71
CA LEU A 116 4.98 25.86 -38.35
C LEU A 116 3.65 25.75 -39.13
N PRO A 117 2.51 26.14 -38.52
CA PRO A 117 1.24 26.17 -39.23
C PRO A 117 1.34 27.00 -40.52
N PRO A 118 0.63 26.65 -41.61
CA PRO A 118 0.70 27.35 -42.89
C PRO A 118 0.48 28.87 -42.80
N SER A 119 -0.26 29.33 -41.78
CA SER A 119 -0.50 30.74 -41.48
C SER A 119 0.77 31.55 -41.18
N PHE A 120 1.84 30.93 -40.70
CA PHE A 120 3.13 31.60 -40.45
C PHE A 120 3.90 31.91 -41.75
N PHE A 121 3.56 31.26 -42.86
CA PHE A 121 4.23 31.43 -44.14
C PHE A 121 3.53 32.45 -45.05
N VAL A 122 2.33 32.91 -44.68
CA VAL A 122 1.65 34.00 -45.39
C VAL A 122 2.29 35.32 -44.94
N LYS A 123 3.37 35.72 -45.63
CA LYS A 123 3.79 37.11 -45.62
C LYS A 123 2.72 37.91 -46.36
N GLU A 124 1.90 38.64 -45.62
CA GLU A 124 1.21 39.81 -46.18
C GLU A 124 2.30 40.77 -46.70
N GLU A 125 2.53 40.74 -48.01
CA GLU A 125 3.31 41.78 -48.69
C GLU A 125 2.32 42.86 -49.18
N PRO A 126 2.56 44.15 -48.88
CA PRO A 126 1.63 45.26 -49.18
C PRO A 126 1.53 45.61 -50.67
#